data_AF-A0A243ALN0-F1
#
_entry.id   AF-A0A243ALN0-F1
#
_cell.length_a   1.000
_cell.length_b   1.000
_cell.length_c   1.000
_cell.angle_alpha   90.00
_cell.angle_beta   90.00
_cell.angle_gamma   90.00
#
_symmetry.space_group_name_H-M   'P 1'
#
loop_
_entity.id
_entity.type
_entity.pdbx_description
1 polymer ?
#
loop_
_entity_poly.entity_id
_entity_poly.type
_entity_poly.pdbx_seq_one_letter_code
_entity_poly.pdbx_strand_id
1 'polypeptide(L)' 'MNLNEELKTILRCKKLLSEAYSVRSGEEIEFIRNGHTYMYFAITSPYKETRYYRIDESLDTYQLNRSKWLYSMTI' A
#
# COMPACT_ATOMS: atom_id res chain seq x y z
N MET A 1 -15.98 -0.57 -12.04
CA MET A 1 -16.06 -0.09 -10.64
C MET A 1 -16.38 1.40 -10.67
N ASN A 2 -17.18 1.90 -9.72
CA ASN A 2 -17.50 3.33 -9.62
C ASN A 2 -16.27 4.08 -9.09
N LEU A 3 -15.88 5.20 -9.70
CA LEU A 3 -14.74 6.03 -9.28
C LEU A 3 -14.79 6.40 -7.79
N ASN A 4 -15.99 6.65 -7.25
CA ASN A 4 -16.18 6.97 -5.83
C ASN A 4 -15.84 5.78 -4.91
N GLU A 5 -16.21 4.56 -5.32
CA GLU A 5 -15.90 3.35 -4.56
C GLU A 5 -14.40 2.99 -4.63
N GLU A 6 -13.77 3.26 -5.77
CA GLU A 6 -12.32 3.12 -5.92
C GLU A 6 -11.57 4.08 -5.00
N LEU A 7 -11.96 5.35 -4.98
CA LEU A 7 -11.35 6.36 -4.11
C LEU A 7 -11.50 5.99 -2.62
N LYS A 8 -12.70 5.57 -2.20
CA LYS A 8 -12.94 5.09 -0.82
C LYS A 8 -12.03 3.92 -0.46
N THR A 9 -11.87 2.96 -1.38
CA THR A 9 -11.02 1.79 -1.18
C THR A 9 -9.55 2.20 -1.05
N ILE A 10 -9.07 3.08 -1.93
CA ILE A 10 -7.70 3.62 -1.87
C ILE A 10 -7.45 4.32 -0.52
N LEU A 11 -8.37 5.19 -0.09
CA LEU A 11 -8.25 5.91 1.18
C LEU A 11 -8.26 4.95 2.38
N ARG A 12 -9.10 3.90 2.33
CA ARG A 12 -9.12 2.85 3.36
C ARG A 12 -7.78 2.13 3.44
N CYS A 13 -7.24 1.68 2.30
CA CYS A 13 -5.94 1.01 2.25
C CYS A 13 -4.80 1.91 2.75
N LYS A 14 -4.79 3.20 2.39
CA LYS A 14 -3.81 4.16 2.92
C LYS A 14 -3.87 4.26 4.44
N LYS A 15 -5.07 4.34 5.01
CA LYS A 15 -5.26 4.40 6.47
C LYS A 15 -4.73 3.13 7.15
N LEU A 16 -5.12 1.96 6.65
CA LEU A 16 -4.68 0.67 7.20
C LEU A 16 -3.17 0.47 7.11
N LEU A 17 -2.55 0.84 5.98
CA LEU A 17 -1.08 0.82 5.84
C LEU A 17 -0.39 1.76 6.83
N SER A 18 -0.94 2.95 7.04
CA SER A 18 -0.41 3.93 7.99
C SER A 18 -0.37 3.36 9.41
N GLU A 19 -1.47 2.75 9.83
CA GLU A 19 -1.62 2.11 11.14
C GLU A 19 -0.68 0.89 11.27
N ALA A 20 -0.70 -0.01 10.29
CA ALA A 20 0.06 -1.26 10.32
C ALA A 20 1.58 -1.05 10.33
N TYR A 21 2.09 -0.10 9.53
CA TYR A 21 3.53 0.17 9.43
C TYR A 21 4.01 1.32 10.33
N SER A 22 3.13 1.86 11.18
CA SER A 22 3.43 3.00 12.06
C SER A 22 4.10 4.15 11.29
N VAL A 23 3.52 4.51 10.14
CA VAL A 23 4.06 5.52 9.23
C VAL A 23 4.20 6.84 9.98
N ARG A 24 5.44 7.30 10.15
CA ARG A 24 5.75 8.44 11.02
C ARG A 24 5.63 9.78 10.30
N SER A 25 5.62 10.87 11.07
CA SER A 25 5.84 12.23 10.57
C SER A 25 7.07 12.25 9.65
N GLY A 26 6.85 12.56 8.36
CA GLY A 26 7.87 12.60 7.32
C GLY A 26 7.89 11.40 6.36
N GLU A 27 7.03 10.40 6.55
CA GLU A 27 6.77 9.33 5.57
C GLU A 27 5.43 9.59 4.89
N GLU A 28 5.34 9.34 3.58
CA GLU A 28 4.12 9.51 2.80
C GLU A 28 3.66 8.18 2.19
N ILE A 29 2.34 7.97 2.13
CA ILE A 29 1.75 6.81 1.48
C ILE A 29 1.14 7.24 0.15
N GLU A 30 1.76 6.79 -0.92
CA GLU A 30 1.37 7.08 -2.30
C GLU A 30 0.60 5.89 -2.88
N PHE A 31 -0.51 6.19 -3.56
CA PHE A 31 -1.17 5.21 -4.41
C PHE A 31 -0.53 5.28 -5.79
N ILE A 32 -0.10 4.13 -6.30
CA ILE A 32 0.63 4.06 -7.57
C ILE A 32 -0.34 3.75 -8.71
N ARG A 33 -1.05 2.63 -8.58
CA ARG A 33 -2.01 2.15 -9.59
C ARG A 33 -2.90 1.06 -9.04
N ASN A 34 -4.03 0.89 -9.70
CA ASN A 34 -4.86 -0.30 -9.56
C ASN A 34 -4.43 -1.33 -10.62
N GLY A 35 -4.24 -2.57 -10.21
CA GLY A 35 -4.02 -3.72 -11.09
C GLY A 35 -5.28 -4.57 -11.20
N HIS A 36 -5.18 -5.74 -11.84
CA HIS A 36 -6.34 -6.63 -11.95
C HIS A 36 -6.71 -7.29 -10.62
N THR A 37 -5.69 -7.73 -9.87
CA THR A 37 -5.86 -8.45 -8.57
C THR A 37 -5.37 -7.65 -7.38
N TYR A 38 -4.53 -6.63 -7.61
CA TYR A 38 -3.85 -5.92 -6.55
C TYR A 38 -3.88 -4.41 -6.77
N MET A 39 -4.06 -3.64 -5.69
CA MET A 39 -3.73 -2.22 -5.63
C MET A 39 -2.28 -2.03 -5.18
N TYR A 40 -1.56 -1.09 -5.78
CA TYR A 40 -0.15 -0.84 -5.53
C TYR A 40 0.07 0.47 -4.79
N PHE A 41 0.89 0.43 -3.74
CA PHE A 41 1.23 1.57 -2.90
C PHE A 41 2.73 1.69 -2.71
N ALA A 42 3.20 2.90 -2.40
CA ALA A 42 4.55 3.15 -1.92
C ALA A 42 4.49 3.88 -0.58
N ILE A 43 5.41 3.52 0.32
CA ILE A 43 5.74 4.34 1.48
C ILE A 43 7.07 5.01 1.16
N THR A 44 7.05 6.33 0.92
CA THR A 44 8.21 7.15 0.61
C THR A 44 8.69 7.89 1.86
N SER A 45 9.99 8.15 1.92
CA SER A 45 10.61 8.90 3.01
C SER A 45 11.84 9.62 2.47
N PRO A 46 12.14 10.85 2.92
CA PRO A 46 13.39 11.51 2.57
C PRO A 46 14.62 10.83 3.23
N TYR A 47 14.42 9.98 4.25
CA TYR A 47 15.50 9.39 5.05
C TYR A 47 15.66 7.87 4.88
N LYS A 48 14.72 7.21 4.19
CA LYS A 48 14.71 5.75 4.04
C LYS A 48 14.38 5.39 2.60
N GLU A 49 14.79 4.19 2.20
CA GLU A 49 14.40 3.63 0.91
C GLU A 49 12.88 3.50 0.80
N THR A 50 12.36 3.78 -0.40
CA THR A 50 10.95 3.60 -0.73
C THR A 50 10.57 2.14 -0.60
N ARG A 51 9.51 1.86 0.16
CA ARG A 51 8.95 0.52 0.32
C ARG A 51 7.71 0.39 -0.55
N TYR A 52 7.68 -0.62 -1.40
CA TYR A 52 6.54 -0.87 -2.29
C TYR A 52 5.67 -1.99 -1.75
N TYR A 53 4.35 -1.81 -1.86
CA TYR A 53 3.34 -2.73 -1.38
C TYR A 53 2.33 -3.02 -2.48
N ARG A 54 1.81 -4.24 -2.48
CA ARG A 54 0.59 -4.59 -3.21
C ARG A 54 -0.41 -5.23 -2.26
N ILE A 55 -1.68 -4.88 -2.41
CA ILE A 55 -2.77 -5.30 -1.52
C ILE A 55 -3.86 -5.92 -2.39
N ASP A 56 -4.32 -7.12 -2.07
CA ASP A 56 -5.46 -7.73 -2.75
C ASP A 56 -6.81 -7.40 -2.09
N GLU A 57 -7.87 -7.97 -2.65
CA GLU A 57 -9.24 -7.76 -2.19
C GLU A 57 -9.50 -8.29 -0.77
N SER A 58 -8.68 -9.23 -0.30
CA SER A 58 -8.73 -9.76 1.08
C SER A 58 -7.86 -8.98 2.06
N LEU A 59 -7.29 -7.86 1.59
CA LEU A 59 -6.34 -7.03 2.33
C LEU A 59 -5.01 -7.73 2.66
N ASP A 60 -4.71 -8.83 1.97
CA ASP A 60 -3.39 -9.44 2.06
C ASP A 60 -2.37 -8.52 1.37
N THR A 61 -1.41 -8.09 2.17
CA THR A 61 -0.40 -7.11 1.82
C THR A 61 0.93 -7.82 1.60
N TYR A 62 1.52 -7.54 0.44
CA TYR A 62 2.81 -8.08 0.05
C TYR A 62 3.79 -6.92 -0.13
N GLN A 63 4.98 -7.04 0.44
CA GLN A 63 6.05 -6.06 0.26
C GLN A 63 6.99 -6.52 -0.85
N LEU A 64 7.42 -5.58 -1.70
CA LEU A 64 8.48 -5.85 -2.66
C LEU A 64 9.83 -5.89 -1.94
N ASN A 65 10.51 -7.03 -2.03
CA ASN A 65 11.88 -7.18 -1.56
C ASN A 65 12.76 -7.67 -2.73
N ARG A 66 13.75 -6.86 -3.09
CA ARG A 66 14.61 -7.01 -4.28
C ARG A 66 13.79 -7.06 -5.58
N SER A 67 13.31 -8.24 -5.95
CA SER A 67 12.53 -8.46 -7.19
C SER A 67 11.37 -9.42 -6.96
N LYS A 68 11.03 -9.72 -5.70
CA LYS A 68 9.94 -10.65 -5.35
C LYS A 68 8.97 -9.97 -4.41
N TRP A 69 7.69 -10.23 -4.64
CA TRP A 69 6.62 -9.88 -3.72
C TRP A 69 6.54 -10.94 -2.64
N LEU A 70 6.84 -10.54 -1.41
CA LEU A 70 6.78 -11.42 -0.25
C LEU A 70 5.54 -11.06 0.56
N TYR A 71 4.82 -12.08 1.03
CA TYR A 71 3.72 -11.86 1.96
C TYR A 71 4.26 -11.11 3.19
N SER A 72 3.56 -10.06 3.58
CA SER A 72 3.90 -9.26 4.75
C SER A 72 2.91 -9.51 5.86
N MET A 73 1.63 -9.22 5.62
CA MET A 73 0.54 -9.38 6.58
C MET A 73 -0.82 -9.15 5.92
N THR A 74 -1.90 -9.45 6.63
CA THR A 74 -3.25 -8.97 6.33
C THR A 74 -3.52 -7.70 7.13
N ILE A 75 -4.03 -6.63 6.48
CA ILE A 75 -4.32 -5.33 7.12
C ILE A 75 -5.81 -5.03 7.26
#